data_AF-A0A7K0MTP4-F1
#
_entry.id   AF-A0A7K0MTP4-F1
#
_cell.length_a   1.000
_cell.length_b   1.000
_cell.length_c   1.000
_cell.angle_alpha   90.00
_cell.angle_beta   90.00
_cell.angle_gamma   90.00
#
_symmetry.space_group_name_H-M   'P 1'
#
loop_
_entity.id
_entity.type
_entity.pdbx_description
1 polymer ?
#
loop_
_entity_poly.entity_id
_entity_poly.type
_entity_poly.pdbx_seq_one_letter_code
_entity_poly.pdbx_strand_id
1 'polypeptide(L)'
;MSSNSIKRPSLSGPGLKKQGVVLLQTLFILIFSWLEMWIRNGAGLLSGLVICLVTYGGVSYGRTGSRYVAAVTPPLAFAATSLAFTLLNDGLHPARVGIDFIASLASVAPYLLISALFGWLAFFNEKAKNRPSKRLKAAPEVR
;
A
#
# COMPACT_ATOMS: atom_id res chain seq x y z
N MET A 1 35.03 -14.23 -1.86
CA MET A 1 33.61 -14.57 -1.60
C MET A 1 32.74 -13.63 -2.41
N SER A 2 32.09 -14.13 -3.47
CA SER A 2 31.18 -13.33 -4.32
C SER A 2 29.96 -12.92 -3.50
N SER A 3 29.83 -11.63 -3.21
CA SER A 3 28.59 -11.06 -2.68
C SER A 3 27.56 -11.04 -3.81
N ASN A 4 26.87 -12.16 -4.01
CA ASN A 4 25.72 -12.24 -4.91
C ASN A 4 24.62 -11.31 -4.36
N SER A 5 24.68 -10.04 -4.81
CA SER A 5 23.59 -9.10 -4.68
C SER A 5 22.38 -9.73 -5.36
N ILE A 6 21.46 -10.25 -4.55
CA ILE A 6 20.16 -10.74 -5.02
C ILE A 6 19.51 -9.55 -5.73
N LYS A 7 19.64 -9.50 -7.06
CA LYS A 7 18.98 -8.49 -7.89
C LYS A 7 17.50 -8.70 -7.69
N ARG A 8 16.85 -7.73 -7.04
CA ARG A 8 15.40 -7.70 -6.91
C ARG A 8 14.81 -7.84 -8.31
N PRO A 9 13.70 -8.57 -8.49
CA PRO A 9 12.97 -8.59 -9.75
C PRO A 9 12.70 -7.13 -10.15
N SER A 10 13.41 -6.64 -11.16
CA SER A 10 13.21 -5.30 -11.70
C SER A 10 12.31 -5.47 -12.90
N LEU A 11 11.17 -4.76 -12.94
CA LEU A 11 10.47 -4.62 -14.21
C LEU A 11 11.45 -4.00 -15.21
N SER A 12 11.60 -4.64 -16.36
CA SER A 12 12.33 -4.08 -17.48
C SER A 12 11.47 -2.93 -18.05
N GLY A 13 11.88 -1.68 -17.79
CA GLY A 13 11.19 -0.48 -18.28
C GLY A 13 10.88 0.57 -17.20
N PRO A 14 10.23 1.69 -17.59
CA PRO A 14 9.81 2.71 -16.64
C PRO A 14 8.81 2.10 -15.64
N GLY A 15 9.15 2.07 -14.34
CA GLY A 15 8.28 1.55 -13.28
C GLY A 15 6.90 2.23 -13.21
N LEU A 16 6.00 1.70 -12.38
CA LEU A 16 4.60 2.12 -12.35
C LEU A 16 4.45 3.62 -12.02
N LYS A 17 3.57 4.28 -12.80
CA LYS A 17 3.09 5.65 -12.51
C LYS A 17 2.19 5.64 -11.26
N LYS A 18 1.99 6.82 -10.66
CA LYS A 18 1.12 7.01 -9.49
C LYS A 18 -0.26 6.38 -9.67
N GLN A 19 -0.93 6.67 -10.78
CA GLN A 19 -2.27 6.14 -11.10
C GLN A 19 -2.27 4.62 -11.24
N GLY A 20 -1.24 4.04 -11.86
CA GLY A 20 -1.10 2.59 -12.01
C GLY A 20 -0.92 1.88 -10.66
N VAL A 21 -0.15 2.46 -9.75
CA VAL A 21 -0.03 1.95 -8.37
C VAL A 21 -1.38 1.97 -7.65
N VAL A 22 -2.13 3.09 -7.74
CA VAL A 22 -3.46 3.18 -7.12
C VAL A 22 -4.40 2.11 -7.66
N LEU A 23 -4.50 2.03 -8.99
CA LEU A 23 -5.44 1.11 -9.64
C LEU A 23 -5.14 -0.34 -9.26
N LEU A 24 -3.87 -0.74 -9.33
CA LEU A 24 -3.48 -2.10 -9.00
C LEU A 24 -3.73 -2.42 -7.53
N GLN A 25 -3.40 -1.50 -6.62
CA GLN A 25 -3.62 -1.69 -5.19
C GLN A 25 -5.11 -1.82 -4.85
N THR A 26 -5.93 -0.91 -5.39
CA THR A 26 -7.37 -0.93 -5.17
C THR A 26 -8.01 -2.18 -5.77
N LEU A 27 -7.62 -2.59 -6.98
CA LEU A 27 -8.20 -3.75 -7.65
C LEU A 27 -7.91 -5.06 -6.91
N PHE A 28 -6.67 -5.27 -6.46
CA PHE A 28 -6.31 -6.47 -5.70
C PHE A 28 -7.01 -6.50 -4.34
N ILE A 29 -7.00 -5.38 -3.60
CA ILE A 29 -7.68 -5.30 -2.30
C ILE A 29 -9.18 -5.54 -2.49
N LEU A 30 -9.80 -4.93 -3.50
CA LEU A 30 -11.22 -5.10 -3.78
C LEU A 30 -11.54 -6.57 -4.03
N ILE A 31 -10.87 -7.24 -4.97
CA ILE A 31 -11.20 -8.62 -5.35
C ILE A 31 -11.01 -9.58 -4.18
N PHE A 32 -9.84 -9.53 -3.52
CA PHE A 32 -9.50 -10.51 -2.48
C PHE A 32 -10.23 -10.25 -1.16
N SER A 33 -10.39 -8.99 -0.75
CA SER A 33 -11.17 -8.67 0.45
C SER A 33 -12.64 -9.00 0.23
N TRP A 34 -13.20 -8.70 -0.96
CA TRP A 34 -14.58 -9.06 -1.27
C TRP A 34 -14.79 -10.57 -1.24
N LEU A 35 -13.88 -11.33 -1.84
CA LEU A 35 -13.92 -12.80 -1.81
C LEU A 35 -13.84 -13.35 -0.39
N GLU A 36 -12.90 -12.85 0.44
CA GLU A 36 -12.78 -13.30 1.83
C GLU A 36 -14.04 -12.96 2.64
N MET A 37 -14.54 -11.73 2.52
CA MET A 37 -15.74 -11.28 3.22
C MET A 37 -16.97 -12.08 2.80
N TRP A 38 -17.06 -12.50 1.53
CA TRP A 38 -18.16 -13.32 1.05
C TRP A 38 -18.14 -14.76 1.60
N ILE A 39 -16.94 -15.35 1.78
CA ILE A 39 -16.80 -16.73 2.28
C ILE A 39 -16.84 -16.79 3.82
N ARG A 40 -16.25 -15.80 4.50
CA ARG A 40 -16.05 -15.80 5.96
C ARG A 40 -16.94 -14.81 6.72
N ASN A 41 -17.80 -14.05 6.04
CA ASN A 41 -18.58 -12.95 6.63
C ASN A 41 -17.72 -11.89 7.34
N GLY A 42 -16.47 -11.71 6.93
CA GLY A 42 -15.57 -10.73 7.53
C GLY A 42 -14.18 -10.71 6.93
N ALA A 43 -13.50 -9.58 7.06
CA ALA A 43 -12.11 -9.45 6.65
C ALA A 43 -11.17 -10.14 7.65
N GLY A 44 -10.10 -10.75 7.15
CA GLY A 44 -9.21 -11.55 7.98
C GLY A 44 -7.79 -11.62 7.45
N LEU A 45 -7.23 -12.83 7.54
CA LEU A 45 -5.84 -13.10 7.23
C LEU A 45 -5.54 -12.86 5.75
N LEU A 46 -6.44 -13.24 4.84
CA LEU A 46 -6.19 -13.11 3.40
C LEU A 46 -6.15 -11.63 3.01
N SER A 47 -7.13 -10.85 3.42
CA SER A 47 -7.19 -9.40 3.19
C SER A 47 -5.96 -8.70 3.76
N GLY A 48 -5.55 -9.05 4.98
CA GLY A 48 -4.36 -8.51 5.62
C GLY A 48 -3.06 -8.83 4.87
N LEU A 49 -2.89 -10.08 4.42
CA LEU A 49 -1.72 -10.47 3.64
C LEU A 49 -1.69 -9.78 2.27
N VAL A 50 -2.83 -9.65 1.60
CA VAL A 50 -2.94 -8.95 0.32
C VAL A 50 -2.57 -7.48 0.47
N ILE A 51 -2.98 -6.81 1.56
CA ILE A 51 -2.57 -5.44 1.86
C ILE A 51 -1.03 -5.33 1.97
N CYS A 52 -0.38 -6.25 2.69
CA CYS A 52 1.07 -6.27 2.79
C CYS A 52 1.74 -6.48 1.43
N LEU A 53 1.26 -7.46 0.66
CA LEU A 53 1.79 -7.79 -0.67
C LEU A 53 1.65 -6.63 -1.64
N VAL A 54 0.50 -5.98 -1.67
CA VAL A 54 0.21 -4.90 -2.62
C VAL A 54 0.90 -3.59 -2.23
N THR A 55 1.12 -3.37 -0.94
CA THR A 55 1.98 -2.29 -0.44
C THR A 55 3.43 -2.52 -0.86
N TYR A 56 3.93 -3.74 -0.67
CA TYR A 56 5.27 -4.13 -1.12
C TYR A 56 5.42 -3.97 -2.64
N GLY A 57 4.46 -4.45 -3.43
CA GLY A 57 4.43 -4.31 -4.88
C GLY A 57 4.42 -2.85 -5.33
N GLY A 58 3.58 -2.01 -4.73
CA GLY A 58 3.51 -0.58 -5.04
C GLY A 58 4.80 0.18 -4.73
N VAL A 59 5.50 -0.19 -3.64
CA VAL A 59 6.76 0.43 -3.23
C VAL A 59 7.94 -0.04 -4.08
N SER A 60 8.00 -1.34 -4.40
CA SER A 60 9.11 -1.96 -5.13
C SER A 60 9.06 -1.68 -6.63
N TYR A 61 7.87 -1.69 -7.22
CA TYR A 61 7.66 -1.51 -8.66
C TYR A 61 7.26 -0.09 -9.05
N GLY A 62 6.97 0.77 -8.07
CA GLY A 62 6.65 2.18 -8.28
C GLY A 62 7.87 3.04 -8.63
N ARG A 63 7.67 4.01 -9.53
CA ARG A 63 8.68 5.02 -9.88
C ARG A 63 8.93 5.98 -8.69
N THR A 64 10.11 6.60 -8.64
CA THR A 64 10.42 7.63 -7.63
C THR A 64 9.31 8.69 -7.58
N GLY A 65 8.72 8.87 -6.40
CA GLY A 65 7.56 9.74 -6.17
C GLY A 65 6.18 9.05 -6.14
N SER A 66 6.06 7.76 -6.48
CA SER A 66 4.81 6.99 -6.30
C SER A 66 4.75 6.21 -4.98
N ARG A 67 5.85 6.15 -4.21
CA ARG A 67 5.90 5.39 -2.95
C ARG A 67 5.00 5.94 -1.83
N TYR A 68 4.80 7.26 -1.79
CA TYR A 68 3.81 7.85 -0.88
C TYR A 68 2.40 7.33 -1.18
N VAL A 69 2.04 7.27 -2.47
CA VAL A 69 0.76 6.75 -2.92
C VAL A 69 0.61 5.28 -2.52
N ALA A 70 1.67 4.49 -2.68
CA ALA A 70 1.69 3.09 -2.28
C ALA A 70 1.43 2.86 -0.78
N ALA A 71 1.75 3.83 0.09
CA ALA A 71 1.54 3.74 1.54
C ALA A 71 0.13 4.17 1.97
N VAL A 72 -0.52 5.09 1.24
CA VAL A 72 -1.85 5.62 1.58
C VAL A 72 -2.99 4.91 0.88
N THR A 73 -2.76 4.34 -0.30
CA THR A 73 -3.82 3.66 -1.04
C THR A 73 -4.35 2.41 -0.33
N PRO A 74 -3.52 1.53 0.26
CA PRO A 74 -4.02 0.32 0.93
C PRO A 74 -5.10 0.59 2.01
N PRO A 75 -4.91 1.51 2.97
CA PRO A 75 -5.97 1.82 3.95
C PRO A 75 -7.21 2.44 3.30
N LEU A 76 -7.05 3.33 2.33
CA LEU A 76 -8.17 3.95 1.61
C LEU A 76 -8.98 2.93 0.80
N ALA A 77 -8.29 2.07 0.05
CA ALA A 77 -8.90 1.04 -0.76
C ALA A 77 -9.63 0.00 0.09
N PHE A 78 -9.02 -0.44 1.19
CA PHE A 78 -9.65 -1.39 2.10
C PHE A 78 -10.89 -0.79 2.76
N ALA A 79 -10.79 0.45 3.28
CA ALA A 79 -11.94 1.14 3.88
C ALA A 79 -13.08 1.34 2.86
N ALA A 80 -12.79 1.77 1.64
CA ALA A 80 -13.82 1.91 0.62
C ALA A 80 -14.48 0.55 0.27
N THR A 81 -13.68 -0.50 0.17
CA THR A 81 -14.17 -1.85 -0.15
C THR A 81 -15.04 -2.41 0.96
N SER A 82 -14.59 -2.34 2.22
CA SER A 82 -15.34 -2.88 3.35
C SER A 82 -16.62 -2.09 3.61
N LEU A 83 -16.59 -0.76 3.46
CA LEU A 83 -17.79 0.08 3.54
C LEU A 83 -18.80 -0.25 2.43
N ALA A 84 -18.33 -0.43 1.19
CA ALA A 84 -19.20 -0.83 0.09
C ALA A 84 -19.82 -2.21 0.34
N PHE A 85 -19.03 -3.16 0.84
CA PHE A 85 -19.51 -4.49 1.16
C PHE A 85 -20.59 -4.48 2.26
N THR A 86 -20.36 -3.78 3.38
CA THR A 86 -21.35 -3.70 4.46
C THR A 86 -22.60 -2.95 4.03
N LEU A 87 -22.47 -1.88 3.25
CA LEU A 87 -23.62 -1.14 2.72
C LEU A 87 -24.50 -2.00 1.79
N LEU A 88 -23.90 -2.85 0.96
CA LEU A 88 -24.64 -3.73 0.05
C LEU A 88 -25.31 -4.90 0.78
N ASN A 89 -24.71 -5.42 1.86
CA ASN A 89 -25.28 -6.55 2.60
C ASN A 89 -26.30 -6.13 3.66
N ASP A 90 -26.03 -5.06 4.42
CA ASP A 90 -26.85 -4.62 5.56
C ASP A 90 -27.83 -3.50 5.20
N GLY A 91 -27.68 -2.90 4.01
CA GLY A 91 -28.49 -1.76 3.56
C GLY A 91 -28.21 -0.48 4.35
N LEU A 92 -29.21 0.41 4.41
CA LEU A 92 -29.08 1.72 5.09
C LEU A 92 -29.37 1.64 6.59
N HIS A 93 -28.62 0.80 7.31
CA HIS A 93 -28.65 0.72 8.78
C HIS A 93 -27.33 1.24 9.36
N PRO A 94 -27.20 2.55 9.64
CA PRO A 94 -25.92 3.17 9.98
C PRO A 94 -25.23 2.53 11.20
N ALA A 95 -26.01 2.09 12.18
CA ALA A 95 -25.47 1.45 13.38
C ALA A 95 -24.83 0.08 13.05
N ARG A 96 -25.48 -0.75 12.24
CA ARG A 96 -24.96 -2.08 11.87
C ARG A 96 -23.78 -1.96 10.90
N VAL A 97 -23.95 -1.16 9.84
CA VAL A 97 -22.90 -0.84 8.87
C VAL A 97 -21.64 -0.32 9.56
N GLY A 98 -21.79 0.58 10.53
CA GLY A 98 -20.67 1.13 11.29
C GLY A 98 -19.96 0.07 12.15
N ILE A 99 -20.69 -0.80 12.83
CA ILE A 99 -20.12 -1.87 13.66
C ILE A 99 -19.34 -2.86 12.80
N ASP A 100 -19.93 -3.34 11.70
CA ASP A 100 -19.31 -4.36 10.83
C ASP A 100 -18.12 -3.79 10.05
N PHE A 101 -18.19 -2.51 9.70
CA PHE A 101 -17.07 -1.77 9.12
C PHE A 101 -15.89 -1.64 10.10
N ILE A 102 -16.15 -1.24 11.35
CA ILE A 102 -15.11 -1.12 12.38
C ILE A 102 -14.53 -2.49 12.73
N ALA A 103 -15.36 -3.53 12.82
CA ALA A 103 -14.91 -4.89 13.07
C ALA A 103 -13.95 -5.37 11.96
N SER A 104 -14.29 -5.10 10.70
CA SER A 104 -13.43 -5.41 9.55
C SER A 104 -12.11 -4.64 9.59
N LEU A 105 -12.15 -3.35 9.95
CA LEU A 105 -10.94 -2.54 10.11
C LEU A 105 -10.06 -3.02 11.26
N ALA A 106 -10.65 -3.36 12.40
CA ALA A 106 -9.94 -3.83 13.58
C ALA A 106 -9.20 -5.15 13.30
N SER A 107 -9.84 -6.07 12.57
CA SER A 107 -9.25 -7.35 12.17
C SER A 107 -7.99 -7.16 11.31
N VAL A 108 -8.00 -6.16 10.43
CA VAL A 108 -6.94 -5.92 9.44
C VAL A 108 -5.92 -4.86 9.90
N ALA A 109 -6.21 -4.15 10.99
CA ALA A 109 -5.37 -3.12 11.61
C ALA A 109 -3.89 -3.51 11.78
N PRO A 110 -3.51 -4.70 12.30
CA PRO A 110 -2.08 -5.03 12.45
C PRO A 110 -1.35 -5.07 11.11
N TYR A 111 -1.99 -5.57 10.05
CA TYR A 111 -1.41 -5.61 8.70
C TYR A 111 -1.31 -4.22 8.09
N LEU A 112 -2.33 -3.37 8.30
CA LEU A 112 -2.30 -1.97 7.87
C LEU A 112 -1.18 -1.20 8.56
N LEU A 113 -0.97 -1.39 9.86
CA LEU A 113 0.12 -0.75 10.60
C LEU A 113 1.49 -1.19 10.07
N ILE A 114 1.72 -2.49 9.92
CA ILE A 114 3.01 -3.02 9.44
C ILE A 114 3.30 -2.55 8.02
N SER A 115 2.30 -2.64 7.12
CA SER A 115 2.45 -2.22 5.73
C SER A 115 2.63 -0.70 5.59
N ALA A 116 1.90 0.11 6.36
CA ALA A 116 2.07 1.55 6.39
C ALA A 116 3.46 1.94 6.88
N LEU A 117 3.93 1.35 7.99
CA LEU A 117 5.29 1.56 8.50
C LEU A 117 6.32 1.26 7.41
N PHE A 118 6.20 0.12 6.73
CA PHE A 118 7.09 -0.24 5.63
C PHE A 118 7.05 0.79 4.49
N GLY A 119 5.86 1.18 4.03
CA GLY A 119 5.69 2.13 2.92
C GLY A 119 6.28 3.52 3.23
N TRP A 120 6.05 4.02 4.44
CA TRP A 120 6.58 5.30 4.90
C TRP A 120 8.09 5.28 5.10
N LEU A 121 8.64 4.22 5.71
CA LEU A 121 10.09 4.07 5.86
C LEU A 121 10.79 4.01 4.51
N ALA A 122 10.22 3.28 3.53
CA ALA A 122 10.76 3.21 2.18
C ALA A 122 10.73 4.58 1.46
N PHE A 123 9.68 5.37 1.69
CA PHE A 123 9.56 6.73 1.16
C PHE A 123 10.58 7.71 1.78
N PHE A 124 10.74 7.69 3.11
CA PHE A 124 11.71 8.56 3.78
C PHE A 124 13.15 8.18 3.46
N ASN A 125 13.45 6.88 3.33
CA ASN A 125 14.76 6.41 2.89
C ASN A 125 15.10 6.91 1.47
N GLU A 126 14.13 6.95 0.56
CA GLU A 126 14.33 7.53 -0.78
C GLU A 126 14.59 9.04 -0.73
N LYS A 127 13.82 9.78 0.07
CA LYS A 127 14.03 11.22 0.28
C LYS A 127 15.39 11.52 0.89
N ALA A 128 15.86 10.69 1.82
CA ALA A 128 17.17 10.85 2.43
C ALA A 128 18.30 10.66 1.41
N LYS A 129 18.19 9.65 0.54
CA LYS A 129 19.20 9.37 -0.50
C LYS A 129 19.23 10.41 -1.62
N ASN A 130 18.09 10.99 -1.97
CA ASN A 130 17.97 11.97 -3.05
C ASN A 130 18.22 13.43 -2.59
N ARG A 131 18.53 13.67 -1.31
CA ARG A 131 18.92 15.01 -0.86
C ARG A 131 20.34 15.32 -1.37
N PRO A 132 20.53 16.39 -2.16
CA PRO A 132 21.87 16.80 -2.57
C PRO A 132 22.70 17.10 -1.32
N SER A 133 23.87 16.48 -1.21
CA SER A 133 24.81 16.75 -0.12
C SER A 133 25.06 18.26 -0.03
N LYS A 134 24.98 18.82 1.18
CA LYS A 134 25.31 20.25 1.41
C LYS A 134 26.70 20.61 0.85
N ARG A 135 27.62 19.64 0.76
CA ARG A 135 28.96 19.80 0.15
C ARG A 135 28.95 20.06 -1.36
N LEU A 136 27.97 19.54 -2.10
CA LEU A 136 27.83 19.79 -3.55
C LEU A 136 27.22 21.17 -3.85
N LYS A 137 26.38 21.69 -2.94
CA LYS A 137 25.82 23.05 -3.05
C LYS A 137 26.79 24.15 -2.61
N ALA A 138 27.78 23.79 -1.80
CA ALA A 138 28.81 24.69 -1.29
C ALA A 138 30.12 24.64 -2.12
N ALA A 139 30.18 23.80 -3.16
CA ALA A 139 31.30 23.82 -4.08
C ALA A 139 31.16 25.05 -4.98
N PRO A 140 32.10 26.02 -4.95
CA PRO A 140 32.09 27.13 -5.89
C PRO A 140 32.20 26.55 -7.31
N GLU A 141 31.34 27.00 -8.22
CA GLU A 141 31.44 26.66 -9.64
C GLU A 141 32.84 27.09 -10.11
N VAL A 142 33.68 26.09 -10.44
CA VAL A 142 34.99 26.33 -11.03
C VAL A 142 34.72 26.81 -12.46
N ARG A 143 34.78 28.13 -12.63
CA ARG A 143 34.61 28.86 -13.88
C ARG A 143 35.90 28.86 -14.68
#